data_AF-A0A2D6JVB8-F1
#
_entry.id   AF-A0A2D6JVB8-F1
#
_cell.length_a   1.000
_cell.length_b   1.000
_cell.length_c   1.000
_cell.angle_alpha   90.00
_cell.angle_beta   90.00
_cell.angle_gamma   90.00
#
_symmetry.space_group_name_H-M   'P 1'
#
loop_
_entity.id
_entity.type
_entity.pdbx_description
1 polymer ?
#
loop_
_entity_poly.entity_id
_entity_poly.type
_entity_poly.pdbx_seq_one_letter_code
_entity_poly.pdbx_strand_id
1 'polypeptide(L)' 'MDALTSFFNMGGYAGFIWPAYAIAAAVLAGLLVISRRSLRDAERRLDKLTPPEDGQ' A
#
# COMPACT_ATOMS: atom_id res chain seq x y z
N MET A 1 9.52 -17.76 -23.02
CA MET A 1 9.63 -17.37 -21.60
C MET A 1 11.06 -16.97 -21.22
N ASP A 2 12.04 -17.08 -22.13
CA ASP A 2 13.44 -16.68 -21.91
C ASP A 2 13.73 -15.18 -21.82
N ALA A 3 12.91 -14.31 -22.42
CA ALA A 3 13.18 -12.88 -22.41
C ALA A 3 13.23 -12.33 -20.99
N LEU A 4 12.24 -12.67 -20.15
CA LEU A 4 12.21 -12.28 -18.75
C LEU A 4 13.48 -12.76 -18.06
N THR A 5 13.77 -14.06 -18.10
CA THR A 5 14.97 -14.66 -17.49
C THR A 5 16.26 -14.01 -17.97
N SER A 6 16.38 -13.66 -19.26
CA SER A 6 17.54 -12.96 -19.81
C SER A 6 17.65 -11.50 -19.36
N PHE A 7 16.55 -10.79 -19.08
CA PHE A 7 16.55 -9.47 -18.45
C PHE A 7 16.91 -9.55 -16.95
N PHE A 8 16.49 -10.62 -16.26
CA PHE A 8 16.96 -10.93 -14.91
C PHE A 8 18.44 -11.34 -14.89
N ASN A 9 18.96 -11.90 -15.98
CA ASN A 9 20.32 -12.46 -16.05
C ASN A 9 21.29 -11.66 -16.93
N MET A 10 20.88 -10.51 -17.48
CA MET A 10 21.76 -9.59 -18.21
C MET A 10 22.63 -8.83 -17.20
N GLY A 11 23.70 -9.50 -16.74
CA GLY A 11 24.79 -8.87 -15.98
C GLY A 11 24.74 -8.99 -14.46
N GLY A 12 24.00 -9.94 -13.87
CA GLY A 12 24.13 -10.30 -12.45
C GLY A 12 23.49 -9.35 -11.41
N TYR A 13 22.99 -8.17 -11.81
CA TYR A 13 22.43 -7.17 -10.89
C TYR A 13 20.93 -7.31 -10.58
N ALA A 14 20.16 -8.08 -11.36
CA ALA A 14 18.71 -8.15 -11.14
C ALA A 14 18.35 -8.78 -9.79
N GLY A 15 19.19 -9.68 -9.26
CA GLY A 15 19.04 -10.23 -7.92
C GLY A 15 19.12 -9.18 -6.79
N PHE A 16 19.78 -8.04 -7.04
CA PHE A 16 19.87 -6.92 -6.09
C PHE A 16 18.76 -5.89 -6.27
N ILE A 17 18.31 -5.69 -7.52
CA ILE A 17 17.32 -4.67 -7.87
C ILE A 17 15.90 -5.09 -7.46
N TRP A 18 15.55 -6.36 -7.68
CA TRP A 18 14.23 -6.91 -7.32
C TRP A 18 13.86 -6.79 -5.85
N PRO A 19 14.72 -7.13 -4.87
CA PRO A 19 14.39 -6.92 -3.47
C PRO A 19 14.23 -5.43 -3.13
N ALA A 20 15.01 -4.53 -3.73
CA ALA A 20 14.85 -3.09 -3.52
C ALA A 20 13.46 -2.59 -4.02
N TYR A 21 13.05 -3.00 -5.21
CA TYR A 21 11.71 -2.69 -5.73
C TYR A 21 10.60 -3.39 -4.94
N ALA A 22 10.80 -4.63 -4.49
CA ALA A 22 9.85 -5.35 -3.67
C ALA A 22 9.62 -4.65 -2.32
N ILE A 23 10.69 -4.17 -1.67
CA ILE A 23 10.60 -3.39 -0.44
C ILE A 23 9.86 -2.09 -0.69
N ALA A 24 10.20 -1.35 -1.75
CA ALA A 24 9.51 -0.11 -2.10
C ALA A 24 8.00 -0.34 -2.36
N ALA A 25 7.66 -1.37 -3.13
CA ALA A 25 6.28 -1.77 -3.38
C ALA A 25 5.56 -2.18 -2.09
N ALA A 26 6.22 -2.89 -1.18
CA ALA A 26 5.67 -3.27 0.11
C ALA A 26 5.41 -2.06 1.01
N VAL A 27 6.31 -1.07 1.04
CA VAL A 27 6.11 0.19 1.77
C VAL A 27 4.93 0.96 1.21
N LEU A 28 4.85 1.12 -0.12
CA LEU A 28 3.74 1.81 -0.78
C LEU A 28 2.41 1.09 -0.53
N ALA A 29 2.38 -0.24 -0.66
CA ALA A 29 1.19 -1.05 -0.38
C ALA A 29 0.79 -0.94 1.10
N GLY A 30 1.75 -1.01 2.02
CA GLY A 30 1.53 -0.83 3.45
C GLY A 30 0.93 0.54 3.76
N LEU A 31 1.50 1.60 3.20
CA LEU A 31 0.98 2.97 3.35
C LEU A 31 -0.43 3.12 2.77
N LEU A 32 -0.72 2.46 1.64
CA LEU A 32 -2.03 2.46 1.01
C LEU A 32 -3.07 1.71 1.86
N VAL A 33 -2.68 0.58 2.47
CA VAL A 33 -3.51 -0.16 3.42
C VAL A 33 -3.76 0.65 4.69
N ILE A 34 -2.73 1.32 5.22
CA ILE A 34 -2.85 2.20 6.39
C ILE A 34 -3.76 3.38 6.06
N SER A 35 -3.58 4.04 4.92
CA SER A 35 -4.44 5.13 4.46
C SER A 35 -5.89 4.65 4.34
N ARG A 36 -6.14 3.52 3.69
CA ARG A 36 -7.48 2.93 3.59
C ARG A 36 -8.09 2.58 4.95
N ARG A 37 -7.31 2.03 5.87
CA ARG A 37 -7.75 1.76 7.25
C ARG A 37 -8.03 3.05 8.01
N SER A 38 -7.16 4.04 7.88
CA SER A 38 -7.28 5.34 8.54
C SER A 38 -8.48 6.14 8.03
N LEU A 39 -8.81 6.05 6.73
CA LEU A 39 -10.05 6.62 6.20
C LEU A 39 -11.27 5.94 6.83
N ARG A 40 -11.27 4.60 6.90
CA ARG A 40 -12.33 3.82 7.55
C ARG A 40 -12.49 4.16 9.04
N ASP A 41 -11.37 4.35 9.74
CA ASP A 41 -11.37 4.70 11.16
C ASP A 41 -11.69 6.18 11.39
N ALA A 42 -11.37 7.07 10.43
CA ALA A 42 -11.80 8.47 10.45
C ALA A 42 -13.31 8.59 10.25
N GLU A 43 -13.90 7.84 9.32
CA GLU A 43 -15.36 7.75 9.15
C GLU A 43 -16.06 7.29 10.44
N ARG A 44 -15.51 6.27 11.11
CA ARG A 44 -16.04 5.79 12.40
C ARG A 44 -15.90 6.79 13.54
N ARG A 45 -14.96 7.73 13.47
CA ARG A 45 -14.81 8.79 14.47
C ARG A 45 -15.76 9.95 14.22
N LEU A 46 -16.11 10.22 12.96
CA LEU A 46 -17.12 11.20 12.60
C LEU A 46 -18.52 10.73 13.00
N ASP A 47 -18.85 9.45 12.81
CA ASP A 47 -20.12 8.85 13.23
C ASP A 47 -20.34 8.92 14.75
N LYS A 48 -19.26 8.92 15.54
CA LYS A 48 -19.33 9.10 17.00
C LYS A 48 -19.49 10.54 17.46
N LEU A 49 -19.31 11.50 16.55
CA LEU A 49 -19.37 12.94 16.83
C LEU A 49 -20.52 13.63 16.10
N THR A 50 -21.38 12.89 15.38
CA THR A 50 -22.73 13.34 15.06
C THR A 50 -23.58 12.99 16.28
N PRO A 51 -23.73 13.90 17.28
CA PRO A 51 -24.86 13.77 18.20
C PRO A 51 -26.12 13.65 17.34
N PRO A 52 -27.10 12.83 17.73
CA PRO A 52 -28.41 12.90 17.13
C PRO A 52 -28.78 14.38 17.10
N GLU A 53 -29.00 14.89 15.90
CA GLU A 53 -29.62 16.17 15.71
C GLU A 53 -31.00 15.98 16.34
N ASP A 54 -31.09 16.36 17.63
CA ASP A 54 -32.31 16.39 18.43
C ASP A 54 -33.18 17.52 17.87
N GLY A 55 -33.53 17.41 16.59
CA GLY A 55 -34.64 18.09 15.98
C GLY A 55 -35.90 17.33 16.33
N GLN A 56 -36.42 17.56 17.54
CA GLN A 56 -37.85 17.70 17.83
C GLN A 56 -38.12 18.14 19.26
#